data_AF-X1V995-F1
#
_entry.id   AF-X1V995-F1
#
_cell.length_a   1.000
_cell.length_b   1.000
_cell.length_c   1.000
_cell.angle_alpha   90.00
_cell.angle_beta   90.00
_cell.angle_gamma   90.00
#
_symmetry.space_group_name_H-M   'P 1'
#
loop_
_entity.id
_entity.type
_entity.pdbx_description
1 polymer ?
#
loop_
_entity_poly.entity_id
_entity_poly.type
_entity_poly.pdbx_seq_one_letter_code
_entity_poly.pdbx_strand_id
1 'polypeptide(L)'
;MLLQFTLGNFYSIKDPITLNMLAVKPIKEFEASNVFETDRYRLLTSAVIYGANASGKSYFLKGMDFIKWFIINSSKETQKNERINIERFRLSPSTKKKPSFFEISMLIDNTKYRYGFEVDRNM
;
A
#
# COMPACT_ATOMS: atom_id res chain seq x y z
N MET A 1 -7.74 10.97 3.54
CA MET A 1 -6.81 11.08 2.40
C MET A 1 -5.64 10.12 2.55
N LEU A 2 -5.26 9.42 1.48
CA LEU A 2 -4.06 8.60 1.46
C LEU A 2 -2.81 9.49 1.48
N LEU A 3 -1.86 9.20 2.38
CA LEU A 3 -0.55 9.84 2.40
C LEU A 3 0.49 8.94 1.76
N GLN A 4 0.58 7.70 2.25
CA GLN A 4 1.54 6.71 1.78
C GLN A 4 0.92 5.33 1.84
N PHE A 5 1.26 4.49 0.88
CA PHE A 5 0.98 3.06 0.93
C PHE A 5 2.24 2.30 0.55
N THR A 6 2.62 1.34 1.38
CA THR A 6 3.80 0.49 1.20
C THR A 6 3.39 -0.97 1.26
N LEU A 7 3.93 -1.77 0.35
CA LEU A 7 3.83 -3.22 0.44
C LEU A 7 5.16 -3.89 0.07
N GLY A 8 5.39 -5.08 0.60
CA GLY A 8 6.58 -5.88 0.32
C GLY A 8 6.28 -7.37 0.37
N ASN A 9 7.07 -8.15 -0.37
CA ASN A 9 6.95 -9.60 -0.47
C ASN A 9 5.52 -10.07 -0.82
N PHE A 10 4.96 -9.54 -1.91
CA PHE A 10 3.58 -9.79 -2.37
C PHE A 10 3.55 -10.03 -3.89
N TYR A 11 3.09 -11.21 -4.32
CA TYR A 11 3.12 -11.66 -5.73
C TYR A 11 4.46 -11.38 -6.43
N SER A 12 4.50 -10.46 -7.40
CA SER A 12 5.71 -10.13 -8.17
C SER A 12 6.56 -9.03 -7.52
N ILE A 13 6.17 -8.52 -6.35
CA ILE A 13 6.86 -7.46 -5.63
C ILE A 13 7.67 -8.11 -4.51
N LYS A 14 9.00 -8.15 -4.68
CA LYS A 14 9.93 -8.73 -3.71
C LYS A 14 10.22 -7.75 -2.58
N ASP A 15 10.85 -6.63 -2.94
CA ASP A 15 11.31 -5.62 -1.99
C ASP A 15 10.20 -4.58 -1.74
N PRO A 16 10.18 -3.92 -0.56
CA PRO A 16 9.16 -2.93 -0.26
C PRO A 16 9.13 -1.79 -1.28
N ILE A 17 7.93 -1.43 -1.72
CA ILE A 17 7.69 -0.28 -2.59
C ILE A 17 6.61 0.62 -2.01
N THR A 18 6.81 1.93 -2.12
CA THR A 18 5.94 2.94 -1.52
C THR A 18 5.37 3.87 -2.57
N LEU A 19 4.04 3.99 -2.64
CA LEU A 19 3.38 5.13 -3.26
C LEU A 19 3.32 6.25 -2.23
N ASN A 20 3.86 7.42 -2.58
CA ASN A 20 3.87 8.60 -1.73
C ASN A 20 3.08 9.74 -2.40
N MET A 21 2.02 10.18 -1.73
CA MET A 21 1.13 11.25 -2.21
C MET A 21 1.50 12.63 -1.64
N LEU A 22 2.58 12.74 -0.86
CA LEU A 22 3.09 14.04 -0.42
C LEU A 22 3.61 14.83 -1.63
N ALA A 23 3.06 16.04 -1.83
CA ALA A 23 3.52 16.92 -2.87
C ALA A 23 4.94 17.42 -2.52
N VAL A 24 5.88 17.19 -3.44
CA VAL A 24 7.25 17.74 -3.36
C VAL A 24 7.26 19.17 -3.90
N LYS A 25 8.45 19.82 -3.91
CA LYS A 25 8.60 21.22 -4.35
C LYS A 25 7.76 21.51 -5.60
N PRO A 26 7.02 22.62 -5.60
CA PRO A 26 6.01 22.84 -6.61
C PRO A 26 6.62 23.05 -7.98
N ILE A 27 6.09 22.29 -8.95
CA ILE A 27 6.20 22.63 -10.37
C ILE A 27 5.08 23.64 -10.61
N LYS A 28 5.45 24.91 -10.79
CA LYS A 28 4.51 26.04 -10.81
C LYS A 28 3.34 25.86 -11.80
N GLU A 29 3.57 25.16 -12.91
CA GLU A 29 2.54 24.94 -13.93
C GLU A 29 1.37 24.03 -13.49
N PHE A 30 1.55 23.21 -12.45
CA PHE A 30 0.56 22.19 -12.03
C PHE A 30 0.05 22.36 -10.59
N GLU A 31 0.48 23.41 -9.87
CA GLU A 31 0.01 23.65 -8.49
C GLU A 31 -1.50 23.81 -8.40
N ALA A 32 -2.09 24.56 -9.34
CA ALA A 32 -3.53 24.84 -9.32
C ALA A 32 -4.42 23.62 -9.64
N SER A 33 -3.86 22.56 -10.24
CA SER A 33 -4.64 21.45 -10.78
C SER A 33 -4.40 20.09 -10.11
N ASN A 34 -3.21 19.85 -9.52
CA ASN A 34 -2.85 18.55 -8.98
C ASN A 34 -2.37 18.57 -7.52
N VAL A 35 -2.42 19.72 -6.85
CA VAL A 35 -2.07 19.85 -5.43
C VAL A 35 -3.25 20.40 -4.67
N PHE A 36 -3.53 19.82 -3.50
CA PHE A 36 -4.40 20.43 -2.51
C PHE A 36 -3.68 20.54 -1.17
N GLU A 37 -4.03 21.57 -0.41
CA GLU A 37 -3.41 21.87 0.86
C GLU A 37 -4.37 21.56 2.01
N THR A 38 -3.79 21.06 3.08
CA THR A 38 -4.40 20.91 4.41
C THR A 38 -3.55 21.71 5.39
N ASP A 39 -4.02 21.91 6.61
CA ASP A 39 -3.29 22.72 7.60
C ASP A 39 -1.82 22.29 7.80
N ARG A 40 -1.51 21.00 7.60
CA ARG A 40 -0.18 20.42 7.86
C ARG A 40 0.47 19.73 6.67
N TYR A 41 -0.26 19.49 5.59
CA TYR A 41 0.24 18.69 4.45
C TYR A 41 -0.16 19.29 3.12
N ARG A 42 0.78 19.23 2.17
CA ARG A 42 0.55 19.46 0.74
C ARG A 42 0.49 18.11 0.06
N LEU A 43 -0.59 17.81 -0.63
CA LEU A 43 -0.90 16.48 -1.11
C LEU A 43 -1.28 16.49 -2.59
N LEU A 44 -0.92 15.43 -3.29
CA LEU A 44 -1.31 15.20 -4.68
C LEU A 44 -2.76 14.70 -4.74
N THR A 45 -3.53 15.19 -5.70
CA THR A 45 -4.91 14.72 -5.96
C THR A 45 -4.95 13.46 -6.81
N SER A 46 -3.90 13.23 -7.62
CA SER A 46 -3.80 12.10 -8.52
C SER A 46 -2.37 11.54 -8.63
N ALA A 47 -2.27 10.28 -9.03
CA ALA A 47 -1.00 9.62 -9.31
C ALA A 47 -1.15 8.64 -10.48
N VAL A 48 -0.08 8.48 -11.26
CA VAL A 48 -0.01 7.54 -12.39
C VAL A 48 1.04 6.49 -12.09
N ILE A 49 0.68 5.21 -12.17
CA ILE A 49 1.60 4.07 -12.01
C ILE A 49 1.88 3.47 -13.39
N TYR A 50 3.08 3.67 -13.90
CA TYR A 50 3.54 3.16 -15.20
C TYR A 50 4.71 2.18 -15.04
N GLY A 51 4.98 1.39 -16.07
CA GLY A 51 6.04 0.38 -16.06
C GLY A 51 5.78 -0.73 -17.09
N ALA A 52 6.80 -1.55 -17.36
CA ALA A 52 6.73 -2.63 -18.34
C ALA A 52 5.65 -3.69 -18.02
N ASN A 53 5.32 -4.56 -18.98
CA ASN A 53 4.46 -5.70 -18.73
C ASN A 53 5.06 -6.59 -17.62
N ALA A 54 4.20 -7.15 -16.77
CA ALA A 54 4.57 -7.94 -15.60
C ALA A 54 5.43 -7.23 -14.53
N SER A 55 5.59 -5.89 -14.58
CA SER A 55 6.37 -5.13 -13.59
C SER A 55 5.72 -5.00 -12.20
N GLY A 56 4.56 -5.62 -11.97
CA GLY A 56 3.87 -5.61 -10.68
C GLY A 56 2.81 -4.53 -10.46
N LYS A 57 2.47 -3.70 -11.46
CA LYS A 57 1.46 -2.63 -11.33
C LYS A 57 0.10 -3.15 -10.82
N SER A 58 -0.47 -4.17 -11.46
CA SER A 58 -1.75 -4.75 -11.05
C SER A 58 -1.67 -5.39 -9.66
N TYR A 59 -0.51 -5.95 -9.30
CA TYR A 59 -0.30 -6.51 -7.96
C TYR A 59 -0.12 -5.44 -6.89
N PHE A 60 0.42 -4.26 -7.23
CA PHE A 60 0.43 -3.13 -6.31
C PHE A 60 -1.01 -2.69 -5.96
N LEU A 61 -1.87 -2.53 -6.98
CA LEU A 61 -3.29 -2.21 -6.76
C LEU A 61 -4.04 -3.32 -6.01
N LYS A 62 -3.76 -4.60 -6.30
CA LYS A 62 -4.29 -5.72 -5.50
C LYS A 62 -3.84 -5.67 -4.05
N GLY A 63 -2.62 -5.19 -3.77
CA GLY A 63 -2.13 -4.99 -2.41
C GLY A 63 -2.93 -3.91 -1.66
N MET A 64 -3.31 -2.83 -2.34
CA MET A 64 -4.19 -1.79 -1.78
C MET A 64 -5.59 -2.32 -1.46
N ASP A 65 -6.14 -3.16 -2.34
CA ASP A 65 -7.44 -3.80 -2.11
C ASP A 65 -7.36 -4.80 -0.94
N PHE A 66 -6.29 -5.61 -0.92
CA PHE A 66 -6.03 -6.58 0.15
C PHE A 66 -5.94 -5.92 1.52
N ILE A 67 -5.13 -4.86 1.69
CA ILE A 67 -4.97 -4.22 3.01
C ILE A 67 -6.30 -3.65 3.51
N LYS A 68 -7.10 -3.04 2.63
CA LYS A 68 -8.43 -2.51 2.96
C LYS A 68 -9.35 -3.64 3.41
N TRP A 69 -9.47 -4.70 2.62
CA TRP A 69 -10.31 -5.85 2.96
C TRP A 69 -9.87 -6.49 4.27
N PHE A 70 -8.56 -6.69 4.46
CA PHE A 70 -8.01 -7.36 5.62
C PHE A 70 -8.28 -6.57 6.91
N ILE A 71 -8.08 -5.25 6.91
CA ILE A 71 -8.36 -4.39 8.06
C ILE A 71 -9.84 -4.46 8.47
N ILE A 72 -10.76 -4.49 7.50
CA ILE A 72 -12.20 -4.41 7.76
C ILE A 72 -12.79 -5.78 8.16
N ASN A 73 -12.32 -6.87 7.54
CA ASN A 73 -13.00 -8.16 7.58
C ASN A 73 -12.26 -9.24 8.39
N SER A 74 -10.96 -9.12 8.64
CA SER A 74 -10.18 -10.18 9.32
C SER A 74 -10.63 -10.52 10.75
N SER A 75 -11.31 -9.60 11.44
CA SER A 75 -11.86 -9.88 12.78
C SER A 75 -13.26 -10.48 12.77
N LYS A 76 -13.97 -10.42 11.62
CA LYS A 76 -15.38 -10.79 11.49
C LYS A 76 -15.61 -12.03 10.64
N GLU A 77 -14.89 -12.13 9.53
CA GLU A 77 -15.17 -13.11 8.48
C GLU A 77 -14.18 -14.28 8.48
N THR A 78 -12.98 -14.12 9.04
CA THR A 78 -11.99 -15.21 9.07
C THR A 78 -12.04 -15.99 10.38
N GLN A 79 -12.13 -17.31 10.26
CA GLN A 79 -12.06 -18.22 11.40
C GLN A 79 -10.62 -18.48 11.83
N LYS A 80 -10.43 -18.80 13.12
CA LYS A 80 -9.14 -19.29 13.65
C LYS A 80 -8.82 -20.61 12.92
N ASN A 81 -7.79 -20.61 12.07
CA ASN A 81 -7.34 -21.69 11.15
C ASN A 81 -7.75 -21.54 9.67
N GLU A 82 -8.50 -20.51 9.29
CA GLU A 82 -8.71 -20.22 7.88
C GLU A 82 -7.44 -19.60 7.27
N ARG A 83 -7.07 -20.05 6.07
CA ARG A 83 -5.88 -19.54 5.39
C ARG A 83 -6.15 -18.12 4.90
N ILE A 84 -5.23 -17.21 5.19
CA ILE A 84 -5.26 -15.87 4.65
C ILE A 84 -4.93 -15.95 3.16
N ASN A 85 -5.81 -15.40 2.31
CA ASN A 85 -5.65 -15.42 0.85
C ASN A 85 -4.57 -14.42 0.40
N ILE A 86 -3.32 -14.78 0.67
CA ILE A 86 -2.15 -13.99 0.30
C ILE A 86 -1.12 -14.82 -0.46
N GLU A 87 -0.46 -14.19 -1.42
CA GLU A 87 0.64 -14.75 -2.18
C GLU A 87 1.92 -13.93 -2.03
N ARG A 88 3.01 -14.63 -1.70
CA ARG A 88 4.34 -14.05 -1.46
C ARG A 88 5.19 -14.07 -2.72
N PHE A 89 6.30 -13.34 -2.69
CA PHE A 89 7.31 -13.44 -3.75
C PHE A 89 8.04 -14.79 -3.65
N ARG A 90 7.84 -15.65 -4.67
CA ARG A 90 8.32 -17.04 -4.63
C ARG A 90 9.71 -17.26 -5.21
N LEU A 91 10.21 -16.33 -6.02
CA LEU A 91 11.46 -16.48 -6.79
C LEU A 91 12.72 -16.07 -6.01
N SER A 92 12.63 -15.94 -4.68
CA SER A 92 13.77 -15.62 -3.83
C SER A 92 13.75 -16.51 -2.58
N PRO A 93 14.79 -17.32 -2.34
CA PRO A 93 14.88 -18.18 -1.16
C PRO A 93 14.78 -17.40 0.16
N SER A 94 15.29 -16.17 0.18
CA SER A 94 15.29 -15.30 1.36
C SER A 94 13.93 -14.67 1.69
N THR A 95 12.99 -14.64 0.76
CA THR A 95 11.64 -14.05 0.95
C THR A 95 10.53 -15.08 0.95
N LYS A 96 10.75 -16.27 0.37
CA LYS A 96 9.77 -17.37 0.25
C LYS A 96 9.11 -17.79 1.57
N LYS A 97 9.83 -17.69 2.69
CA LYS A 97 9.33 -18.02 4.04
C LYS A 97 9.07 -16.79 4.93
N LYS A 98 9.34 -15.59 4.45
CA LYS A 98 9.06 -14.34 5.20
C LYS A 98 7.60 -13.96 5.02
N PRO A 99 6.97 -13.26 5.97
CA PRO A 99 5.62 -12.75 5.79
C PRO A 99 5.58 -11.67 4.70
N SER A 100 4.39 -11.36 4.20
CA SER A 100 4.15 -10.15 3.41
C SER A 100 3.98 -8.96 4.35
N PHE A 101 4.46 -7.79 3.91
CA PHE A 101 4.39 -6.55 4.68
C PHE A 101 3.43 -5.57 4.02
N PHE A 102 2.61 -4.90 4.82
CA PHE A 102 1.74 -3.81 4.37
C PHE A 102 1.75 -2.66 5.39
N GLU A 103 1.79 -1.44 4.89
CA GLU A 103 1.61 -0.23 5.69
C GLU A 103 0.81 0.81 4.91
N ILE A 104 -0.12 1.46 5.58
CA ILE A 104 -0.88 2.58 5.06
C ILE A 104 -0.80 3.75 6.04
N SER A 105 -0.51 4.94 5.51
CA SER A 105 -0.62 6.20 6.24
C SER A 105 -1.73 7.03 5.62
N MET A 106 -2.64 7.54 6.45
CA MET A 106 -3.79 8.34 6.03
C MET A 106 -3.94 9.58 6.89
N LEU A 107 -4.51 10.63 6.31
CA LEU A 107 -4.97 11.82 7.00
C LEU A 107 -6.50 11.76 7.14
N ILE A 108 -7.02 11.81 8.36
CA ILE A 108 -8.45 11.84 8.68
C ILE A 108 -8.65 12.98 9.67
N ASP A 109 -9.51 13.95 9.34
CA ASP A 109 -9.77 15.15 10.16
C ASP A 109 -8.48 15.80 10.66
N ASN A 110 -7.56 16.06 9.73
CA ASN A 110 -6.23 16.65 9.97
C ASN A 110 -5.30 15.87 10.91
N THR A 111 -5.70 14.65 11.30
CA THR A 111 -4.91 13.73 12.13
C THR A 111 -4.29 12.64 11.27
N LYS A 112 -2.97 12.46 11.39
CA LYS A 112 -2.24 11.41 10.67
C LYS A 112 -2.39 10.08 11.42
N TYR A 113 -2.93 9.08 10.72
CA TYR A 113 -2.97 7.69 11.15
C TYR A 113 -1.97 6.88 10.34
N ARG A 114 -1.32 5.93 11.01
CA ARG A 114 -0.44 4.94 10.37
C ARG A 114 -0.82 3.57 10.92
N TYR A 115 -1.07 2.65 10.02
CA TYR A 115 -1.40 1.27 10.35
C TYR A 115 -0.59 0.35 9.46
N GLY A 116 -0.02 -0.70 10.02
CA GLY A 116 0.77 -1.66 9.28
C GLY A 116 0.83 -3.00 10.00
N PHE A 117 1.05 -4.04 9.22
CA PHE A 117 1.16 -5.41 9.72
C PHE A 117 2.00 -6.27 8.78
N GLU A 118 2.51 -7.35 9.34
CA GLU A 118 3.05 -8.47 8.60
C GLU A 118 2.06 -9.63 8.66
N VAL A 119 1.92 -10.36 7.56
CA VAL A 119 0.96 -11.46 7.46
C VAL A 119 1.54 -12.65 6.74
N ASP A 120 1.30 -13.82 7.30
CA ASP A 120 1.62 -15.12 6.73
C ASP A 120 0.31 -15.80 6.26
N ARG A 121 0.44 -16.82 5.42
CA ARG A 121 -0.70 -17.58 4.89
C ARG A 121 -1.36 -18.44 5.97
N ASN A 122 -0.60 -18.83 6.97
CA ASN A 122 -1.07 -19.56 8.14
C ASN A 122 -1.09 -18.59 9.34
N MET A 123 -2.23 -18.51 10.04
CA MET A 123 -2.32 -17.90 11.37
C MET A 123 -1.62 -18.77 12.42
#